data_AF-A0A939XMF7-F1
#
_entry.id   AF-A0A939XMF7-F1
#
_cell.length_a   1.000
_cell.length_b   1.000
_cell.length_c   1.000
_cell.angle_alpha   90.00
_cell.angle_beta   90.00
_cell.angle_gamma   90.00
#
_symmetry.space_group_name_H-M   'P 1'
#
loop_
_entity.id
_entity.type
_entity.pdbx_description
1 polymer ?
#
loop_
_entity_poly.entity_id
_entity_poly.type
_entity_poly.pdbx_seq_one_letter_code
_entity_poly.pdbx_strand_id
1 'polypeptide(L)'
;RNGKTIWEQRIGIVSTMTFIRHGQLGDTFAIADILLHHPHDLIHKAVGWLLREAGKKDKHALEAYLLEPESQQPRYQTMPRTMLRYAIEKFPEAERQAYLTAPRLK
;
A
#
# COMPACT_ATOMS: atom_id res chain seq x y z
N ARG A 1 19.86 -3.09 -1.43
CA ARG A 1 19.87 -4.50 -1.90
C ARG A 1 18.44 -4.84 -2.28
N ASN A 2 18.17 -5.23 -3.52
CA ASN A 2 16.90 -5.89 -3.84
C ASN A 2 16.92 -7.21 -3.06
N GLY A 3 16.09 -7.35 -2.01
CA GLY A 3 16.07 -8.57 -1.18
C GLY A 3 16.06 -9.80 -2.09
N LYS A 4 16.97 -10.75 -1.85
CA LYS A 4 17.22 -11.89 -2.73
C LYS A 4 16.07 -12.90 -2.69
N THR A 5 15.27 -12.86 -1.61
CA THR A 5 14.10 -13.72 -1.45
C THR A 5 12.84 -12.92 -1.12
N ILE A 6 11.68 -13.49 -1.41
CA ILE A 6 10.38 -12.93 -1.02
C ILE A 6 10.28 -12.69 0.50
N TRP A 7 10.99 -13.50 1.30
CA TRP A 7 10.95 -13.39 2.75
C TRP A 7 11.73 -12.18 3.25
N GLU A 8 12.90 -11.91 2.68
CA GLU A 8 13.67 -10.71 3.00
C GLU A 8 12.91 -9.44 2.61
N GLN A 9 12.26 -9.43 1.45
CA GLN A 9 11.43 -8.30 1.00
C GLN A 9 10.21 -8.10 1.92
N ARG A 10 9.54 -9.19 2.32
CA ARG A 10 8.43 -9.15 3.28
C ARG A 10 8.89 -8.62 4.63
N ILE A 11 10.04 -9.07 5.13
CA ILE A 11 10.63 -8.56 6.38
C ILE A 11 10.93 -7.07 6.23
N GLY A 12 11.45 -6.63 5.07
CA GLY A 12 11.69 -5.23 4.76
C GLY A 12 10.46 -4.36 5.01
N ILE A 13 9.33 -4.66 4.36
CA ILE A 13 8.10 -3.87 4.57
C ILE A 13 7.53 -4.02 5.99
N VAL A 14 7.50 -5.24 6.55
CA VAL A 14 6.96 -5.48 7.90
C VAL A 14 7.78 -4.77 8.99
N SER A 15 9.09 -4.62 8.79
CA SER A 15 9.97 -3.93 9.74
C SER A 15 9.58 -2.45 9.94
N THR A 16 8.92 -1.84 8.96
CA THR A 16 8.42 -0.45 9.07
C THR A 16 7.27 -0.27 10.05
N MET A 17 6.68 -1.36 10.56
CA MET A 17 5.62 -1.33 11.59
C MET A 17 6.02 -0.47 12.81
N THR A 18 7.29 -0.53 13.22
CA THR A 18 7.78 0.24 14.36
C THR A 18 7.76 1.74 14.06
N PHE A 19 8.16 2.15 12.85
CA PHE A 19 8.13 3.55 12.41
C PHE A 19 6.70 4.09 12.32
N ILE A 20 5.77 3.29 11.78
CA ILE A 20 4.34 3.64 11.75
C ILE A 20 3.81 3.93 13.15
N ARG A 21 4.16 3.11 14.15
CA ARG A 21 3.72 3.32 15.54
C ARG A 21 4.20 4.68 16.08
N HIS A 22 5.39 5.11 15.68
CA HIS A 22 5.97 6.42 15.99
C HIS A 22 5.48 7.55 15.08
N GLY A 23 4.55 7.31 14.15
CA GLY A 23 4.02 8.32 13.23
C GLY A 23 4.93 8.63 12.04
N GLN A 24 5.97 7.83 11.82
CA GLN A 24 6.87 7.95 10.68
C GLN A 24 6.38 7.02 9.56
N LEU A 25 5.70 7.59 8.56
CA LEU A 25 5.05 6.82 7.50
C LEU A 25 5.85 6.77 6.19
N GLY A 26 6.79 7.68 6.00
CA GLY A 26 7.54 7.85 4.74
C GLY A 26 8.23 6.57 4.28
N ASP A 27 8.91 5.85 5.19
CA ASP A 27 9.61 4.62 4.84
C ASP A 27 8.64 3.50 4.40
N THR A 28 7.46 3.42 5.03
CA THR A 28 6.43 2.46 4.63
C THR A 28 5.95 2.74 3.21
N PHE A 29 5.66 4.00 2.88
CA PHE A 29 5.22 4.40 1.54
C PHE A 29 6.33 4.19 0.50
N ALA A 30 7.56 4.58 0.80
CA ALA A 30 8.70 4.38 -0.10
C ALA A 30 8.96 2.89 -0.40
N ILE A 31 8.87 2.01 0.60
CA ILE A 31 9.02 0.57 0.39
C ILE A 31 7.79 -0.01 -0.34
N ALA A 32 6.59 0.50 -0.07
CA ALA A 32 5.38 0.10 -0.77
C ALA A 32 5.47 0.40 -2.28
N ASP A 33 6.09 1.51 -2.67
CA ASP A 33 6.37 1.84 -4.08
C ASP A 33 7.32 0.84 -4.74
N ILE A 34 8.41 0.48 -4.06
CA ILE A 34 9.36 -0.52 -4.56
C ILE A 34 8.67 -1.88 -4.78
N LEU A 35 7.69 -2.22 -3.94
CA LEU A 35 6.99 -3.50 -3.96
C LEU A 35 5.62 -3.46 -4.66
N LEU A 36 5.28 -2.33 -5.28
CA LEU A 36 3.95 -2.05 -5.82
C LEU A 36 3.50 -3.11 -6.85
N HIS A 37 4.40 -3.50 -7.74
CA HIS A 37 4.16 -4.44 -8.84
C HIS A 37 4.80 -5.81 -8.64
N HIS A 38 5.11 -6.16 -7.38
CA HIS A 38 5.77 -7.42 -7.09
C HIS A 38 4.91 -8.64 -7.52
N PRO A 39 5.42 -9.70 -8.14
CA PRO A 39 4.56 -10.76 -8.69
C PRO A 39 3.86 -11.63 -7.64
N HIS A 40 4.34 -11.65 -6.38
CA HIS A 40 3.84 -12.55 -5.35
C HIS A 40 2.73 -11.94 -4.47
N ASP A 41 1.58 -12.63 -4.38
CA ASP A 41 0.42 -12.23 -3.55
C ASP A 41 0.76 -12.08 -2.04
N LEU A 42 1.71 -12.86 -1.53
CA LEU A 42 2.16 -12.70 -0.14
C LEU A 42 2.81 -11.34 0.12
N ILE A 43 3.48 -10.74 -0.87
CA ILE A 43 4.00 -9.38 -0.76
C ILE A 43 2.86 -8.38 -0.83
N HIS A 44 1.90 -8.56 -1.74
CA HIS A 44 0.70 -7.70 -1.80
C HIS A 44 -0.05 -7.62 -0.49
N LYS A 45 -0.24 -8.76 0.19
CA LYS A 45 -0.88 -8.82 1.51
C LYS A 45 -0.07 -8.08 2.57
N ALA A 46 1.25 -8.22 2.56
CA ALA A 46 2.12 -7.53 3.52
C ALA A 46 2.10 -6.02 3.29
N VAL A 47 2.31 -5.56 2.05
CA VAL A 47 2.26 -4.14 1.71
C VAL A 47 0.89 -3.54 2.03
N GLY A 48 -0.19 -4.19 1.59
CA GLY A 48 -1.55 -3.74 1.89
C GLY A 48 -1.84 -3.68 3.39
N TRP A 49 -1.35 -4.66 4.17
CA TRP A 49 -1.46 -4.61 5.63
C TRP A 49 -0.74 -3.41 6.23
N LEU A 50 0.51 -3.14 5.83
CA LEU A 50 1.28 -2.04 6.40
C LEU A 50 0.73 -0.67 5.96
N LEU A 51 0.22 -0.55 4.74
CA LEU A 51 -0.54 0.64 4.30
C LEU A 51 -1.80 0.85 5.14
N ARG A 52 -2.54 -0.22 5.47
CA ARG A 52 -3.69 -0.13 6.37
C ARG A 52 -3.30 0.37 7.76
N GLU A 53 -2.19 -0.13 8.32
CA GLU A 53 -1.71 0.34 9.63
C GLU A 53 -1.24 1.80 9.57
N ALA A 54 -0.60 2.23 8.47
CA ALA A 54 -0.29 3.63 8.22
C ALA A 54 -1.57 4.48 8.16
N GLY A 55 -2.61 4.03 7.46
CA GLY A 55 -3.90 4.72 7.38
C GLY A 55 -4.67 4.80 8.71
N LYS A 56 -4.49 3.82 9.61
CA LYS A 56 -5.01 3.93 10.99
C LYS A 56 -4.30 5.02 11.79
N LYS A 57 -3.03 5.28 11.49
CA LYS A 57 -2.23 6.33 12.13
C LYS A 57 -2.57 7.70 11.54
N ASP A 58 -2.66 7.79 10.23
CA ASP A 58 -3.05 8.98 9.48
C ASP A 58 -3.77 8.59 8.18
N LYS A 59 -5.10 8.78 8.15
CA LYS A 59 -5.94 8.49 7.00
C LYS A 59 -5.60 9.39 5.80
N HIS A 60 -5.35 10.68 6.05
CA HIS A 60 -5.10 11.65 4.99
C HIS A 60 -3.79 11.36 4.27
N ALA A 61 -2.76 10.94 5.01
CA ALA A 61 -1.49 10.52 4.42
C ALA A 61 -1.66 9.29 3.51
N LEU A 62 -2.45 8.30 3.93
CA LEU A 62 -2.76 7.14 3.08
C LEU A 62 -3.56 7.54 1.83
N GLU A 63 -4.57 8.41 1.98
CA GLU A 63 -5.36 8.90 0.84
C GLU A 63 -4.49 9.66 -0.16
N ALA A 64 -3.60 10.53 0.32
CA ALA A 64 -2.64 11.24 -0.52
C ALA A 64 -1.76 10.23 -1.28
N TYR A 65 -1.16 9.27 -0.60
CA TYR A 65 -0.33 8.23 -1.22
C TYR A 65 -1.09 7.42 -2.30
N LEU A 66 -2.36 7.08 -2.06
CA LEU A 66 -3.19 6.34 -3.01
C LEU A 66 -3.54 7.18 -4.26
N LEU A 67 -3.75 8.49 -4.08
CA LEU A 67 -4.12 9.42 -5.15
C LEU A 67 -2.92 9.96 -5.93
N GLU A 68 -1.73 9.95 -5.33
CA GLU A 68 -0.50 10.39 -5.98
C GLU A 68 -0.24 9.61 -7.28
N PRO A 69 0.16 10.30 -8.36
CA PRO A 69 0.51 9.62 -9.60
C PRO A 69 1.79 8.78 -9.44
N GLU A 70 1.72 7.51 -9.82
CA GLU A 70 2.91 6.67 -10.01
C GLU A 70 3.46 6.82 -11.44
N SER A 71 2.57 7.07 -12.39
CA SER A 71 2.86 7.35 -13.79
C SER A 71 1.87 8.41 -14.28
N GLN A 72 0.95 8.07 -15.19
CA GLN A 72 -0.11 8.97 -15.67
C GLN A 72 -1.42 8.83 -14.88
N GLN A 73 -1.48 7.91 -13.91
CA GLN A 73 -2.69 7.55 -13.18
C GLN A 73 -2.44 7.54 -11.67
N PRO A 74 -3.47 7.78 -10.85
CA PRO A 74 -3.40 7.56 -9.42
C PRO A 74 -2.93 6.15 -9.08
N ARG A 75 -2.04 6.03 -8.10
CA ARG A 75 -1.44 4.76 -7.68
C ARG A 75 -2.45 3.65 -7.43
N TYR A 76 -3.59 3.97 -6.80
CA TYR A 76 -4.63 2.98 -6.49
C TYR A 76 -5.18 2.25 -7.73
N GLN A 77 -5.12 2.86 -8.92
CA GLN A 77 -5.62 2.25 -10.16
C GLN A 77 -4.65 1.19 -10.71
N THR A 78 -3.35 1.32 -10.46
CA THR A 78 -2.32 0.36 -10.90
C THR A 78 -2.00 -0.68 -9.81
N MET A 79 -2.34 -0.42 -8.55
CA MET A 79 -2.15 -1.33 -7.42
C MET A 79 -2.78 -2.72 -7.61
N PRO A 80 -2.09 -3.81 -7.23
CA PRO A 80 -2.68 -5.15 -7.17
C PRO A 80 -3.96 -5.17 -6.32
N ARG A 81 -4.98 -5.91 -6.77
CA ARG A 81 -6.32 -5.87 -6.17
C ARG A 81 -6.30 -6.27 -4.68
N THR A 82 -5.51 -7.29 -4.34
CA THR A 82 -5.32 -7.74 -2.95
C THR A 82 -4.73 -6.61 -2.09
N MET A 83 -3.69 -5.94 -2.58
CA MET A 83 -2.99 -4.87 -1.86
C MET A 83 -3.94 -3.70 -1.57
N LEU A 84 -4.65 -3.22 -2.60
CA LEU A 84 -5.60 -2.12 -2.45
C LEU A 84 -6.71 -2.46 -1.44
N ARG A 85 -7.31 -3.65 -1.54
CA ARG A 85 -8.38 -4.09 -0.62
C ARG A 85 -7.94 -4.10 0.84
N TYR A 86 -6.70 -4.49 1.11
CA TYR A 86 -6.13 -4.45 2.45
C TYR A 86 -5.91 -3.00 2.91
N ALA A 87 -5.31 -2.16 2.07
CA ALA A 87 -4.99 -0.77 2.40
C ALA A 87 -6.24 0.01 2.84
N ILE A 88 -7.35 -0.15 2.10
CA ILE A 88 -8.61 0.57 2.35
C ILE A 88 -9.61 -0.20 3.23
N GLU A 89 -9.19 -1.28 3.90
CA GLU A 89 -10.11 -2.13 4.69
C GLU A 89 -10.85 -1.34 5.78
N LYS A 90 -10.22 -0.30 6.33
CA LYS A 90 -10.79 0.53 7.39
C LYS A 90 -11.53 1.77 6.90
N PHE A 91 -11.66 1.94 5.58
CA PHE A 91 -12.39 3.08 5.02
C PHE A 91 -13.90 2.84 5.14
N PRO A 92 -14.70 3.91 5.25
CA PRO A 92 -16.15 3.81 5.09
C PRO A 92 -16.52 3.10 3.79
N GLU A 93 -17.59 2.32 3.79
CA GLU A 93 -17.95 1.46 2.65
C GLU A 93 -18.13 2.27 1.35
N ALA A 94 -18.73 3.46 1.42
CA ALA A 94 -18.90 4.33 0.25
C ALA A 94 -17.55 4.76 -0.37
N GLU A 95 -16.60 5.21 0.47
CA GLU A 95 -15.26 5.58 0.02
C GLU A 95 -14.50 4.37 -0.54
N ARG A 96 -14.57 3.24 0.17
CA ARG A 96 -13.98 1.99 -0.27
C ARG A 96 -14.50 1.62 -1.66
N GLN A 97 -15.82 1.65 -1.87
CA GLN A 97 -16.41 1.33 -3.18
C GLN A 97 -15.92 2.28 -4.29
N ALA A 98 -15.76 3.58 -4.02
CA ALA A 98 -15.20 4.51 -5.00
C ALA A 98 -13.81 4.08 -5.50
N TYR A 99 -12.91 3.64 -4.62
CA TYR A 99 -11.61 3.07 -5.01
C TYR A 99 -11.73 1.72 -5.73
N LEU A 100 -12.73 0.90 -5.39
CA LEU A 100 -12.90 -0.45 -5.91
C LEU A 100 -13.52 -0.48 -7.33
N THR A 101 -14.36 0.50 -7.67
CA THR A 101 -15.14 0.54 -8.92
C THR A 101 -14.59 1.51 -9.95
N ALA A 102 -13.66 2.39 -9.57
CA ALA A 102 -12.98 3.27 -10.49
C ALA A 102 -12.39 2.50 -11.69
N PRO A 103 -12.48 3.05 -12.92
CA PRO A 103 -11.94 2.42 -14.11
C PRO A 103 -10.45 2.12 -13.94
N ARG A 104 -10.06 0.87 -14.23
CA ARG A 104 -8.65 0.48 -14.38
C ARG A 104 -8.39 0.36 -15.87
N LEU A 105 -7.47 1.16 -16.40
CA LEU A 105 -7.07 1.01 -17.80
C LEU A 105 -6.23 -0.28 -17.93
N LYS A 106 -6.56 -1.08 -18.96
CA LYS A 106 -5.87 -2.33 -19.29
C LYS A 106 -4.48 -2.07 -19.84
#